data_AF-A0A954XTG5-F1
#
_entry.id   AF-A0A954XTG5-F1
#
_cell.length_a   1.000
_cell.length_b   1.000
_cell.length_c   1.000
_cell.angle_alpha   90.00
_cell.angle_beta   90.00
_cell.angle_gamma   90.00
#
_symmetry.space_group_name_H-M   'P 1'
#
loop_
_entity.id
_entity.type
_entity.pdbx_description
1 polymer ?
#
loop_
_entity_poly.entity_id
_entity_poly.type
_entity_poly.pdbx_seq_one_letter_code
_entity_poly.pdbx_strand_id
1 'polypeptide(L)'
;MIRQLLFGVGIAAVFSSPVRAVSVFFESQSSLPSLAAIAAGVPSDAVIFQLFVTTDTDIVAISDVAIVGKPLYQTPPPLGSNSAPPNPAFIPLFPQLSADSWITTPGSTALFGADLPGDGMTTFGDITDDGPQNHFQFAQLTFSEGLPCLAFSGAVVVADPSVGHVEFPFYFAEYLECPEPSSILAAAICGLGLAAAQRRRFRILVRHCLAG
;
A
#
# COMPACT_ATOMS: atom_id res chain seq x y z
N MET A 1 -2.26 -29.43 -4.13
CA MET A 1 -1.42 -28.80 -3.10
C MET A 1 -2.11 -27.51 -2.71
N ILE A 2 -2.84 -27.48 -1.59
CA ILE A 2 -3.64 -26.33 -1.16
C ILE A 2 -2.69 -25.40 -0.42
N ARG A 3 -2.14 -24.37 -1.10
CA ARG A 3 -1.43 -23.29 -0.40
C ARG A 3 -2.47 -22.51 0.39
N GLN A 4 -2.30 -22.44 1.71
CA GLN A 4 -3.17 -21.70 2.61
C GLN A 4 -3.18 -20.23 2.20
N LEU A 5 -4.38 -19.63 2.13
CA LEU A 5 -4.56 -18.20 2.05
C LEU A 5 -3.99 -17.62 3.37
N LEU A 6 -2.81 -17.02 3.34
CA LEU A 6 -2.30 -16.27 4.49
C LEU A 6 -3.09 -14.97 4.57
N PHE A 7 -3.97 -14.84 5.56
CA PHE A 7 -4.50 -13.54 5.93
C PHE A 7 -3.37 -12.76 6.61
N GLY A 8 -2.80 -11.78 5.89
CA GLY A 8 -1.88 -10.82 6.48
C GLY A 8 -2.59 -10.04 7.59
N VAL A 9 -2.09 -10.14 8.82
CA VAL A 9 -2.58 -9.31 9.92
C VAL A 9 -1.98 -7.92 9.73
N GLY A 10 -2.76 -6.99 9.20
CA GLY A 10 -2.39 -5.57 9.16
C GLY A 10 -2.21 -5.04 10.59
N ILE A 11 -1.04 -4.51 10.91
CA ILE A 11 -0.81 -3.81 12.17
C ILE A 11 -1.48 -2.44 12.06
N ALA A 12 -2.62 -2.26 12.74
CA ALA A 12 -3.25 -0.96 12.86
C ALA A 12 -2.45 -0.07 13.81
N ALA A 13 -1.75 0.93 13.28
CA ALA A 13 -1.19 2.01 14.08
C ALA A 13 -2.22 3.13 14.22
N VAL A 14 -2.84 3.26 15.39
CA VAL A 14 -3.75 4.38 15.69
C VAL A 14 -2.94 5.52 16.30
N PHE A 15 -2.78 6.61 15.56
CA PHE A 15 -2.17 7.83 16.07
C PHE A 15 -3.27 8.82 16.46
N SER A 16 -3.27 9.32 17.70
CA SER A 16 -4.27 10.30 18.16
C SER A 16 -3.62 11.62 18.59
N SER A 17 -3.92 12.69 17.87
CA SER A 17 -3.64 14.08 18.28
C SER A 17 -4.78 14.61 19.17
N PRO A 18 -4.51 15.47 20.17
CA PRO A 18 -5.54 16.00 21.07
C PRO A 18 -6.54 16.98 20.42
N VAL A 19 -6.38 17.37 19.14
CA VAL A 19 -7.20 18.41 18.49
C VAL A 19 -8.30 17.86 17.57
N ARG A 20 -8.15 16.62 17.10
CA ARG A 20 -9.13 15.72 16.45
C ARG A 20 -8.22 14.64 15.86
N ALA A 21 -8.35 13.41 16.33
CA ALA A 21 -7.47 12.36 15.85
C ALA A 21 -7.88 12.03 14.41
N VAL A 22 -7.01 12.31 13.44
CA VAL A 22 -7.12 11.74 12.10
C VAL A 22 -6.84 10.25 12.23
N SER A 23 -7.78 9.42 11.79
CA SER A 23 -7.66 7.97 11.86
C SER A 23 -7.28 7.43 10.50
N VAL A 24 -6.20 6.65 10.45
CA VAL A 24 -5.79 5.91 9.25
C VAL A 24 -5.68 4.43 9.60
N PHE A 25 -6.37 3.59 8.85
CA PHE A 25 -6.32 2.13 8.98
C PHE A 25 -5.85 1.51 7.67
N PHE A 26 -4.83 0.65 7.76
CA PHE A 26 -4.23 -0.03 6.62
C PHE A 26 -4.62 -1.51 6.63
N GLU A 27 -4.96 -2.02 5.45
CA GLU A 27 -5.26 -3.43 5.22
C GLU A 27 -4.54 -3.91 3.96
N SER A 28 -4.14 -5.18 3.94
CA SER A 28 -3.61 -5.85 2.76
C SER A 28 -4.35 -7.16 2.52
N GLN A 29 -4.56 -7.48 1.24
CA GLN A 29 -5.08 -8.76 0.79
C GLN A 29 -4.15 -9.31 -0.28
N SER A 30 -3.86 -10.60 -0.25
CA SER A 30 -3.08 -11.27 -1.29
C SER A 30 -3.92 -12.36 -1.98
N SER A 31 -3.71 -12.51 -3.28
CA SER A 31 -4.39 -13.52 -4.08
C SER A 31 -3.51 -14.04 -5.21
N LEU A 32 -3.86 -15.21 -5.74
CA LEU A 32 -3.28 -15.73 -6.97
C LEU A 32 -4.07 -15.23 -8.18
N PRO A 33 -3.43 -15.06 -9.35
CA PRO A 33 -4.13 -14.76 -10.59
C PRO A 33 -5.23 -15.77 -10.91
N SER A 34 -6.32 -15.30 -11.50
CA SER A 34 -7.37 -16.19 -12.01
C SER A 34 -6.86 -17.08 -13.14
N LEU A 35 -7.47 -18.25 -13.35
CA LEU A 35 -7.11 -19.12 -14.49
C LEU A 35 -7.24 -18.41 -15.85
N ALA A 36 -8.21 -17.50 -15.99
CA ALA A 36 -8.38 -16.70 -17.21
C ALA A 36 -7.22 -15.71 -17.39
N ALA A 37 -6.78 -15.07 -16.31
CA ALA A 37 -5.62 -14.16 -16.34
C ALA A 37 -4.32 -14.92 -16.68
N ILE A 38 -4.13 -16.12 -16.10
CA ILE A 38 -2.99 -16.99 -16.42
C ILE A 38 -3.01 -17.39 -17.89
N ALA A 39 -4.17 -17.83 -18.41
CA ALA A 39 -4.33 -18.17 -19.82
C ALA A 39 -4.09 -16.97 -20.76
N ALA A 40 -4.29 -15.75 -20.25
CA ALA A 40 -4.03 -14.50 -20.94
C ALA A 40 -2.59 -13.97 -20.75
N GLY A 41 -1.71 -14.71 -20.08
CA GLY A 41 -0.27 -14.42 -19.99
C GLY A 41 0.21 -13.85 -18.65
N VAL A 42 -0.63 -13.80 -17.61
CA VAL A 42 -0.13 -13.54 -16.25
C VAL A 42 0.68 -14.74 -15.78
N PRO A 43 1.88 -14.57 -15.17
CA PRO A 43 2.61 -15.68 -14.59
C PRO A 43 1.75 -16.47 -13.61
N SER A 44 1.71 -17.80 -13.75
CA SER A 44 0.87 -18.68 -12.93
C SER A 44 1.25 -18.69 -11.45
N ASP A 45 2.46 -18.26 -11.18
CA ASP A 45 3.10 -18.16 -9.88
C ASP A 45 3.13 -16.71 -9.39
N ALA A 46 2.43 -15.77 -10.05
CA ALA A 46 2.35 -14.41 -9.55
C ALA A 46 1.52 -14.32 -8.25
N VAL A 47 1.83 -13.33 -7.44
CA VAL A 47 1.06 -12.94 -6.25
C VAL A 47 0.59 -11.51 -6.44
N ILE A 48 -0.72 -11.31 -6.31
CA ILE A 48 -1.38 -10.00 -6.42
C ILE A 48 -1.64 -9.49 -5.00
N PHE A 49 -1.03 -8.36 -4.67
CA PHE A 49 -1.26 -7.62 -3.44
C PHE A 49 -2.24 -6.49 -3.70
N GLN A 50 -3.29 -6.42 -2.90
CA GLN A 50 -4.24 -5.32 -2.88
C GLN A 50 -4.12 -4.61 -1.54
N LEU A 51 -3.96 -3.29 -1.58
CA LEU A 51 -3.68 -2.49 -0.41
C LEU A 51 -4.77 -1.45 -0.24
N PHE A 52 -5.33 -1.44 0.95
CA PHE A 52 -6.48 -0.64 1.28
C PHE A 52 -6.16 0.31 2.42
N VAL A 53 -6.79 1.47 2.38
CA VAL A 53 -6.72 2.47 3.44
C VAL A 53 -8.12 2.99 3.77
N THR A 54 -8.35 3.25 5.04
CA THR A 54 -9.55 3.94 5.55
C THR A 54 -9.12 5.18 6.29
N THR A 55 -9.69 6.33 5.94
CA THR A 55 -9.37 7.65 6.49
C THR A 55 -10.65 8.40 6.85
N ASP A 56 -10.63 9.21 7.91
CA ASP A 56 -11.74 10.10 8.26
C ASP A 56 -11.62 11.50 7.64
N THR A 57 -10.61 11.69 6.78
CA THR A 57 -10.33 12.90 5.99
C THR A 57 -9.87 12.53 4.58
N ASP A 58 -9.68 13.53 3.73
CA ASP A 58 -9.24 13.39 2.35
C ASP A 58 -7.80 12.84 2.24
N ILE A 59 -7.55 12.00 1.22
CA ILE A 59 -6.21 11.50 0.91
C ILE A 59 -5.60 12.44 -0.11
N VAL A 60 -4.56 13.18 0.28
CA VAL A 60 -3.90 14.17 -0.58
C VAL A 60 -2.82 13.52 -1.45
N ALA A 61 -2.14 12.49 -0.94
CA ALA A 61 -1.12 11.79 -1.71
C ALA A 61 -0.78 10.39 -1.17
N ILE A 62 -0.22 9.57 -2.04
CA ILE A 62 0.63 8.43 -1.69
C ILE A 62 2.07 8.84 -2.01
N SER A 63 2.87 9.16 -0.98
CA SER A 63 4.22 9.70 -1.12
C SER A 63 5.30 8.68 -0.76
N ASP A 64 6.54 9.02 -1.11
CA ASP A 64 7.74 8.27 -0.74
C ASP A 64 7.68 6.78 -1.09
N VAL A 65 6.98 6.46 -2.18
CA VAL A 65 6.76 5.09 -2.60
C VAL A 65 8.09 4.45 -2.98
N ALA A 66 8.39 3.33 -2.31
CA ALA A 66 9.50 2.45 -2.62
C ALA A 66 9.01 1.00 -2.75
N ILE A 67 9.49 0.33 -3.80
CA ILE A 67 9.12 -1.06 -4.15
C ILE A 67 10.39 -1.88 -4.30
N VAL A 68 10.52 -2.92 -3.48
CA VAL A 68 11.56 -3.96 -3.54
C VAL A 68 10.94 -5.23 -4.12
N GLY A 69 11.68 -5.91 -4.99
CA GLY A 69 11.18 -7.09 -5.71
C GLY A 69 10.66 -6.78 -7.11
N LYS A 70 11.43 -6.04 -7.91
CA LYS A 70 11.07 -5.74 -9.31
C LYS A 70 11.46 -6.90 -10.25
N PRO A 71 10.84 -7.02 -11.45
CA PRO A 71 9.83 -6.12 -12.02
C PRO A 71 8.40 -6.42 -11.55
N LEU A 72 7.57 -5.37 -11.47
CA LEU A 72 6.13 -5.49 -11.31
C LEU A 72 5.51 -6.00 -12.61
N TYR A 73 4.45 -6.81 -12.50
CA TYR A 73 3.69 -7.23 -13.67
C TYR A 73 2.89 -6.05 -14.22
N GLN A 74 3.01 -5.85 -15.53
CA GLN A 74 2.16 -4.99 -16.33
C GLN A 74 1.90 -5.66 -17.68
N THR A 75 0.66 -5.65 -18.13
CA THR A 75 0.25 -6.22 -19.42
C THR A 75 1.02 -5.54 -20.58
N PRO A 76 1.69 -6.30 -21.47
CA PRO A 76 2.31 -5.77 -22.68
C PRO A 76 1.41 -5.91 -23.94
N PRO A 77 1.36 -4.91 -24.85
CA PRO A 77 1.79 -3.52 -24.65
C PRO A 77 0.97 -2.89 -23.50
N PRO A 78 1.47 -1.82 -22.84
CA PRO A 78 0.79 -1.23 -21.69
C PRO A 78 -0.60 -0.71 -22.10
N LEU A 79 -1.60 -1.55 -21.87
CA LEU A 79 -3.02 -1.22 -22.02
C LEU A 79 -3.57 -0.63 -20.70
N GLY A 80 -2.85 -0.82 -19.59
CA GLY A 80 -3.15 -0.24 -18.28
C GLY A 80 -2.33 1.01 -17.97
N SER A 81 -2.75 1.73 -16.94
CA SER A 81 -2.01 2.84 -16.33
C SER A 81 -1.28 2.36 -15.07
N ASN A 82 -0.12 2.92 -14.78
CA ASN A 82 0.54 2.75 -13.48
C ASN A 82 -0.06 3.65 -12.38
N SER A 83 -0.84 4.66 -12.78
CA SER A 83 -1.46 5.65 -11.90
C SER A 83 -2.98 5.50 -11.76
N ALA A 84 -3.57 4.44 -12.33
CA ALA A 84 -5.01 4.19 -12.23
C ALA A 84 -5.32 2.70 -12.43
N PRO A 85 -6.35 2.16 -11.74
CA PRO A 85 -6.82 0.80 -11.97
C PRO A 85 -7.36 0.65 -13.40
N PRO A 86 -7.21 -0.54 -14.02
CA PRO A 86 -7.86 -0.84 -15.29
C PRO A 86 -9.38 -0.70 -15.20
N ASN A 87 -10.02 -0.25 -16.28
CA ASN A 87 -11.48 -0.20 -16.33
C ASN A 87 -12.07 -1.62 -16.18
N PRO A 88 -12.92 -1.89 -15.17
CA PRO A 88 -13.47 -3.21 -14.92
C PRO A 88 -14.23 -3.80 -16.12
N ALA A 89 -14.81 -2.95 -16.98
CA ALA A 89 -15.51 -3.39 -18.19
C ALA A 89 -14.59 -4.07 -19.23
N PHE A 90 -13.27 -3.82 -19.16
CA PHE A 90 -12.29 -4.44 -20.06
C PHE A 90 -11.75 -5.78 -19.54
N ILE A 91 -11.88 -6.08 -18.24
CA ILE A 91 -11.35 -7.32 -17.65
C ILE A 91 -11.93 -8.59 -18.31
N PRO A 92 -13.24 -8.68 -18.63
CA PRO A 92 -13.77 -9.85 -19.34
C PRO A 92 -13.19 -10.07 -20.75
N LEU A 93 -12.72 -9.00 -21.40
CA LEU A 93 -12.12 -9.03 -22.74
C LEU A 93 -10.61 -9.24 -22.69
N PHE A 94 -9.97 -8.72 -21.64
CA PHE A 94 -8.53 -8.77 -21.39
C PHE A 94 -8.28 -9.19 -19.93
N PRO A 95 -8.43 -10.49 -19.60
CA PRO A 95 -8.34 -10.98 -18.22
C PRO A 95 -7.02 -10.66 -17.53
N GLN A 96 -5.94 -10.54 -18.29
CA GLN A 96 -4.62 -10.19 -17.76
C GLN A 96 -4.57 -8.82 -17.08
N LEU A 97 -5.45 -7.88 -17.46
CA LEU A 97 -5.54 -6.56 -16.81
C LEU A 97 -5.88 -6.68 -15.32
N SER A 98 -6.55 -7.75 -14.89
CA SER A 98 -6.83 -7.96 -13.45
C SER A 98 -5.58 -8.07 -12.58
N ALA A 99 -4.42 -8.33 -13.19
CA ALA A 99 -3.14 -8.46 -12.52
C ALA A 99 -2.22 -7.24 -12.74
N ASP A 100 -2.65 -6.20 -13.45
CA ASP A 100 -1.82 -5.00 -13.66
C ASP A 100 -1.49 -4.32 -12.32
N SER A 101 -0.28 -3.78 -12.24
CA SER A 101 0.20 -3.09 -11.04
C SER A 101 -0.04 -1.60 -11.17
N TRP A 102 -0.63 -0.99 -10.15
CA TRP A 102 -0.99 0.44 -10.13
C TRP A 102 -1.01 0.99 -8.71
N ILE A 103 -0.84 2.30 -8.61
CA ILE A 103 -1.05 3.09 -7.39
C ILE A 103 -1.97 4.25 -7.76
N THR A 104 -2.97 4.53 -6.95
CA THR A 104 -3.97 5.56 -7.21
C THR A 104 -4.33 6.30 -5.93
N THR A 105 -4.80 7.52 -6.10
CA THR A 105 -5.52 8.31 -5.10
C THR A 105 -7.02 8.27 -5.41
N PRO A 106 -7.87 8.72 -4.48
CA PRO A 106 -9.26 9.01 -4.78
C PRO A 106 -9.37 9.97 -5.99
N GLY A 107 -10.54 9.91 -6.65
CA GLY A 107 -10.85 10.77 -7.78
C GLY A 107 -9.83 10.70 -8.92
N SER A 108 -9.02 11.76 -9.04
CA SER A 108 -8.03 11.88 -10.11
C SER A 108 -6.60 11.88 -9.57
N THR A 109 -5.78 10.98 -10.09
CA THR A 109 -4.38 10.84 -9.67
C THR A 109 -3.41 11.53 -10.62
N ALA A 110 -2.56 12.38 -10.08
CA ALA A 110 -1.39 12.94 -10.76
C ALA A 110 -0.11 12.25 -10.30
N LEU A 111 0.71 11.79 -11.24
CA LEU A 111 2.02 11.24 -10.93
C LEU A 111 3.06 12.38 -10.85
N PHE A 112 3.70 12.51 -9.70
CA PHE A 112 4.86 13.38 -9.48
C PHE A 112 6.11 12.51 -9.38
N GLY A 113 6.85 12.39 -10.48
CA GLY A 113 8.07 11.60 -10.57
C GLY A 113 8.17 10.77 -11.84
N ALA A 114 9.04 9.77 -11.82
CA ALA A 114 9.17 8.79 -12.90
C ALA A 114 8.05 7.73 -12.85
N ASP A 115 7.78 7.07 -13.97
CA ASP A 115 6.82 5.95 -14.04
C ASP A 115 7.20 4.79 -13.12
N LEU A 116 6.20 4.06 -12.59
CA LEU A 116 6.41 2.67 -12.16
C LEU A 116 6.79 1.86 -13.42
N PRO A 117 7.95 1.17 -13.53
CA PRO A 117 8.94 0.83 -12.50
C PRO A 117 10.33 1.44 -12.80
N GLY A 118 10.56 2.68 -12.38
CA GLY A 118 11.87 3.36 -12.33
C GLY A 118 12.38 3.55 -10.89
N ASP A 119 13.64 3.87 -10.75
CA ASP A 119 14.50 4.03 -9.57
C ASP A 119 14.31 5.32 -8.74
N GLY A 120 13.13 5.96 -8.82
CA GLY A 120 12.84 7.21 -8.14
C GLY A 120 11.83 7.07 -6.99
N MET A 121 11.98 7.93 -5.97
CA MET A 121 10.88 8.28 -5.06
C MET A 121 9.72 8.78 -5.92
N THR A 122 8.55 8.16 -5.80
CA THR A 122 7.35 8.56 -6.56
C THR A 122 6.29 9.05 -5.60
N THR A 123 5.59 10.11 -6.00
CA THR A 123 4.42 10.62 -5.28
C THR A 123 3.22 10.61 -6.22
N PHE A 124 2.11 10.07 -5.74
CA PHE A 124 0.83 10.05 -6.43
C PHE A 124 -0.06 11.05 -5.71
N GLY A 125 -0.28 12.21 -6.32
CA GLY A 125 -1.11 13.25 -5.74
C GLY A 125 -2.57 13.11 -6.14
N ASP A 126 -3.44 13.36 -5.17
CA ASP A 126 -4.84 13.62 -5.43
C ASP A 126 -4.99 15.08 -5.89
N ILE A 127 -5.69 15.28 -7.00
CA ILE A 127 -6.00 16.62 -7.51
C ILE A 127 -7.47 17.01 -7.28
N THR A 128 -8.22 16.14 -6.61
CA THR A 128 -9.60 16.35 -6.18
C THR A 128 -9.69 16.33 -4.66
N ASP A 129 -10.78 16.89 -4.12
CA ASP A 129 -11.13 16.77 -2.70
C ASP A 129 -12.31 15.80 -2.62
N ASP A 130 -12.00 14.55 -2.27
CA ASP A 130 -12.97 13.45 -2.26
C ASP A 130 -13.44 13.13 -0.82
N GLY A 131 -12.84 13.76 0.18
CA GLY A 131 -13.21 13.63 1.58
C GLY A 131 -12.86 12.26 2.18
N PRO A 132 -13.56 11.83 3.26
CA PRO A 132 -13.25 10.58 3.96
C PRO A 132 -13.32 9.35 3.05
N GLN A 133 -12.33 8.46 3.16
CA GLN A 133 -12.26 7.23 2.38
C GLN A 133 -12.54 6.00 3.24
N ASN A 134 -13.40 5.11 2.78
CA ASN A 134 -13.69 3.85 3.47
C ASN A 134 -13.27 2.66 2.62
N HIS A 135 -12.30 1.88 3.11
CA HIS A 135 -11.77 0.70 2.43
C HIS A 135 -11.35 1.00 0.98
N PHE A 136 -10.66 2.12 0.78
CA PHE A 136 -10.20 2.56 -0.53
C PHE A 136 -8.95 1.79 -0.94
N GLN A 137 -9.01 1.12 -2.10
CA GLN A 137 -7.87 0.40 -2.66
C GLN A 137 -6.92 1.40 -3.33
N PHE A 138 -5.85 1.77 -2.63
CA PHE A 138 -4.89 2.76 -3.14
C PHE A 138 -3.76 2.13 -3.96
N ALA A 139 -3.57 0.82 -3.88
CA ALA A 139 -2.60 0.13 -4.72
C ALA A 139 -2.97 -1.33 -5.02
N GLN A 140 -2.54 -1.78 -6.18
CA GLN A 140 -2.41 -3.19 -6.52
C GLN A 140 -1.00 -3.44 -7.04
N LEU A 141 -0.28 -4.39 -6.47
CA LEU A 141 1.06 -4.75 -6.91
C LEU A 141 1.11 -6.24 -7.21
N THR A 142 1.51 -6.59 -8.43
CA THR A 142 1.63 -7.99 -8.82
C THR A 142 3.09 -8.32 -9.06
N PHE A 143 3.56 -9.32 -8.33
CA PHE A 143 4.93 -9.83 -8.41
C PHE A 143 4.92 -11.25 -8.95
N SER A 144 5.86 -11.60 -9.81
CA SER A 144 6.13 -13.02 -10.12
C SER A 144 6.81 -13.68 -8.91
N GLU A 145 6.49 -14.95 -8.61
CA GLU A 145 7.20 -15.73 -7.59
C GLU A 145 8.71 -15.85 -7.90
N GLY A 146 9.47 -16.19 -6.86
CA GLY A 146 10.92 -16.42 -6.94
C GLY A 146 11.78 -15.22 -6.53
N LEU A 147 11.17 -14.11 -6.16
CA LEU A 147 11.88 -12.96 -5.59
C LEU A 147 12.10 -13.18 -4.09
N PRO A 148 13.34 -13.07 -3.58
CA PRO A 148 13.68 -13.36 -2.19
C PRO A 148 13.13 -12.33 -1.20
N CYS A 149 12.71 -11.17 -1.70
CA CYS A 149 12.12 -10.11 -0.90
C CYS A 149 11.16 -9.30 -1.75
N LEU A 150 9.92 -9.19 -1.26
CA LEU A 150 8.88 -8.31 -1.78
C LEU A 150 8.55 -7.30 -0.69
N ALA A 151 8.83 -6.03 -0.94
CA ALA A 151 8.47 -4.98 -0.01
C ALA A 151 7.88 -3.77 -0.73
N PHE A 152 6.89 -3.16 -0.10
CA PHE A 152 6.27 -1.93 -0.54
C PHE A 152 6.10 -1.00 0.65
N SER A 153 6.63 0.21 0.52
CA SER A 153 6.58 1.22 1.57
C SER A 153 6.33 2.59 1.01
N GLY A 154 5.90 3.50 1.88
CA GLY A 154 5.66 4.90 1.55
C GLY A 154 4.92 5.56 2.69
N ALA A 155 4.20 6.63 2.39
CA ALA A 155 3.27 7.27 3.30
C ALA A 155 1.95 7.60 2.62
N VAL A 156 0.85 7.48 3.36
CA VAL A 156 -0.43 8.10 2.98
C VAL A 156 -0.46 9.48 3.61
N VAL A 157 -0.54 10.50 2.76
CA VAL A 157 -0.68 11.90 3.17
C VAL A 157 -2.17 12.22 3.15
N VAL A 158 -2.70 12.67 4.29
CA VAL A 158 -4.12 13.01 4.43
C VAL A 158 -4.28 14.47 4.82
N ALA A 159 -5.37 15.09 4.40
CA ALA A 159 -5.69 16.46 4.76
C ALA A 159 -6.00 16.55 6.26
N ASP A 160 -5.45 17.58 6.91
CA ASP A 160 -5.77 17.94 8.29
C ASP A 160 -6.09 19.45 8.34
N PRO A 161 -7.30 19.85 8.77
CA PRO A 161 -7.72 21.26 8.78
C PRO A 161 -6.87 22.15 9.71
N SER A 162 -6.11 21.56 10.64
CA SER A 162 -5.33 22.27 11.64
C SER A 162 -3.89 22.53 11.19
N VAL A 163 -3.31 21.61 10.42
CA VAL A 163 -1.88 21.63 10.02
C VAL A 163 -1.65 21.54 8.52
N GLY A 164 -2.72 21.45 7.72
CA GLY A 164 -2.68 21.28 6.27
C GLY A 164 -2.72 19.81 5.88
N HIS A 165 -1.66 19.06 6.20
CA HIS A 165 -1.60 17.62 5.94
C HIS A 165 -0.78 16.89 7.01
N VAL A 166 -1.06 15.59 7.16
CA VAL A 166 -0.33 14.67 8.04
C VAL A 166 0.05 13.43 7.25
N GLU A 167 1.27 12.93 7.46
CA GLU A 167 1.78 11.75 6.79
C GLU A 167 1.71 10.52 7.69
N PHE A 168 1.19 9.42 7.15
CA PHE A 168 1.05 8.14 7.82
C PHE A 168 1.90 7.09 7.09
N PRO A 169 3.11 6.78 7.60
CA PRO A 169 3.99 5.83 6.93
C PRO A 169 3.40 4.42 6.98
N PHE A 170 3.59 3.66 5.90
CA PHE A 170 3.26 2.25 5.81
C PHE A 170 4.44 1.43 5.30
N TYR A 171 4.46 0.16 5.67
CA TYR A 171 5.42 -0.81 5.19
C TYR A 171 4.73 -2.18 5.13
N PHE A 172 4.69 -2.76 3.94
CA PHE A 172 4.21 -4.11 3.68
C PHE A 172 5.39 -4.92 3.15
N ALA A 173 5.64 -6.07 3.75
CA ALA A 173 6.58 -7.04 3.23
C ALA A 173 5.98 -8.43 3.30
N GLU A 174 6.16 -9.20 2.24
CA GLU A 174 5.93 -10.64 2.26
C GLU A 174 7.33 -11.29 2.17
N TYR A 175 7.54 -12.33 2.98
CA TYR A 175 8.81 -13.06 3.23
C TYR A 175 9.71 -12.52 4.36
N LEU A 176 10.15 -13.46 5.21
CA LEU A 176 11.01 -13.24 6.39
C LEU A 176 12.45 -12.81 6.05
N GLU A 177 12.87 -12.95 4.79
CA GLU A 177 14.25 -12.70 4.35
C GLU A 177 14.48 -11.28 3.83
N CYS A 178 13.45 -10.43 3.80
CA CYS A 178 13.66 -9.02 3.54
C CYS A 178 14.56 -8.43 4.64
N PRO A 179 15.76 -7.90 4.32
CA PRO A 179 16.53 -7.17 5.31
C PRO A 179 15.62 -6.05 5.81
N GLU A 180 15.29 -6.08 7.11
CA GLU A 180 14.43 -5.04 7.66
C GLU A 180 15.03 -3.68 7.27
N PRO A 181 14.20 -2.72 6.83
CA PRO A 181 14.69 -1.38 6.54
C PRO A 181 15.40 -0.93 7.80
N SER A 182 16.74 -0.87 7.73
CA SER A 182 17.64 -0.88 8.87
C SER A 182 17.04 -0.08 10.03
N SER A 183 17.02 -0.67 11.22
CA SER A 183 16.39 -0.23 12.48
C SER A 183 16.43 1.27 12.85
N ILE A 184 17.18 2.08 12.10
CA ILE A 184 17.10 3.54 12.02
C ILE A 184 15.70 4.01 11.56
N LEU A 185 15.03 3.34 10.61
CA LEU A 185 13.68 3.74 10.18
C LEU A 185 12.60 3.26 11.16
N ALA A 186 12.71 2.05 11.71
CA ALA A 186 11.79 1.57 12.76
C ALA A 186 11.90 2.41 14.05
N ALA A 187 13.11 2.85 14.42
CA ALA A 187 13.32 3.77 15.52
C ALA A 187 12.85 5.21 15.21
N ALA A 188 12.82 5.62 13.93
CA ALA A 188 12.23 6.90 13.52
C ALA A 188 10.70 6.84 13.52
N ILE A 189 10.10 5.76 12.98
CA ILE A 189 8.65 5.53 12.96
C ILE A 189 8.09 5.38 14.38
N CYS A 190 8.80 4.68 15.29
CA CYS A 190 8.40 4.62 16.70
C CYS A 190 8.87 5.82 17.53
N GLY A 191 9.96 6.48 17.17
CA GLY A 191 10.61 7.54 17.95
C GLY A 191 10.08 8.95 17.70
N LEU A 192 9.62 9.26 16.48
CA LEU A 192 9.02 10.56 16.16
C LEU A 192 7.62 10.72 16.76
N GLY A 193 6.91 9.61 17.03
CA GLY A 193 5.69 9.62 17.85
C GLY A 193 5.93 9.93 19.33
N LEU A 194 7.18 9.84 19.82
CA LEU A 194 7.54 10.06 21.22
C LEU A 194 8.15 11.44 21.49
N ALA A 195 8.71 12.13 20.49
CA ALA A 195 9.30 13.45 20.67
C ALA A 195 8.28 14.60 20.69
N ALA A 196 7.10 14.44 20.06
CA ALA A 196 6.00 15.41 20.15
C ALA A 196 5.08 15.19 21.37
N ALA A 197 5.24 14.08 22.10
CA ALA A 197 4.45 13.74 23.29
C ALA A 197 5.28 13.81 24.59
N GLN A 198 5.95 14.94 24.83
CA GLN A 198 6.66 15.12 26.10
C GLN A 198 5.65 15.29 27.25
N ARG A 199 5.60 14.27 28.12
CA ARG A 199 4.85 14.12 29.38
C ARG A 199 3.39 13.67 29.25
N ARG A 200 3.19 12.35 29.21
CA ARG A 200 2.45 11.60 30.26
C ARG A 200 2.48 10.09 29.95
N ARG A 201 2.58 9.29 31.02
CA ARG A 201 2.79 7.83 31.00
C ARG A 201 1.81 7.11 30.08
N PHE A 202 2.30 6.50 29.01
CA PHE A 202 1.56 5.50 28.23
C PHE A 202 2.12 4.10 28.52
N ARG A 203 1.23 3.17 28.87
CA ARG A 203 1.50 1.72 28.83
C ARG A 203 1.12 1.25 27.44
N ILE A 204 2.09 0.82 26.63
CA ILE A 204 1.82 0.05 25.41
C ILE A 204 1.52 -1.38 25.86
N LEU A 205 0.29 -1.86 25.66
CA LEU A 205 -0.09 -3.25 25.89
C LEU A 205 0.07 -4.02 24.58
N VAL A 206 1.22 -4.66 24.38
CA VAL A 206 1.40 -5.68 23.34
C VAL A 206 0.73 -6.95 23.85
N ARG A 207 -0.47 -7.29 23.36
CA ARG A 207 -1.05 -8.62 23.56
C ARG A 207 -0.48 -9.55 22.49
N HIS A 208 0.45 -10.41 22.88
CA HIS A 208 0.73 -11.63 22.13
C HIS A 208 -0.51 -12.54 22.20
N CYS A 209 -1.16 -12.78 21.06
CA CYS A 209 -1.97 -13.97 20.90
C CYS A 209 -1.02 -15.14 20.63
N LEU A 210 -0.69 -15.91 21.67
CA LEU A 210 -0.23 -17.27 21.51
C LEU A 210 -1.44 -18.11 21.11
N ALA A 211 -1.41 -18.67 19.90
CA ALA A 211 -2.35 -19.69 19.48
C ALA A 211 -2.11 -20.97 20.31
N GLY A 212 -3.19 -21.49 20.89
CA GLY A 212 -3.32 -22.88 21.33
C GLY A 212 -4.29 -23.59 20.40
#